data_AF-A0A1C5H0Z0-F1
#
_entry.id   AF-A0A1C5H0Z0-F1
#
_cell.length_a   1.000
_cell.length_b   1.000
_cell.length_c   1.000
_cell.angle_alpha   90.00
_cell.angle_beta   90.00
_cell.angle_gamma   90.00
#
_symmetry.space_group_name_H-M   'P 1'
#
loop_
_entity.id
_entity.type
_entity.pdbx_description
1 polymer ?
#
loop_
_entity_poly.entity_id
_entity_poly.type
_entity_poly.pdbx_seq_one_letter_code
_entity_poly.pdbx_strand_id
1 'polypeptide(L)'
;MSGTIALVGASGGVGRHALAHLLAWTVDTVRAGSRDPRRVPAGDPRVQARPVDLTDRGSLDAFCAGCHTVVNCAGPAVTVGDTVGRAAARAGAAYVDAAGDDGLYRAVAALPGAAGRVAVISAGMMPGLSGLLPAYLAGRLPGARRLTGWVGGRDGFSPGAAWDFLAVGEGGYGEPLAAWRDGARRSRVLAAQVGVAVPFFDEPVLLQPYLSTETERLAGRLGLTDVDWWSAFAGSRVPAALADGARRASASRAGPVGAAGLAGPADLADAVDALCRAAELDAFGRPRYQVLLVELTGPTGSRVLACRGTGANALTGAAVALGAVAAAAGDLPPGVHHLAEVVDPTWAVDRLRSSPAVTALHVEDGPLARYEPIEEGVA
;
A
#
# COMPACT_ATOMS: atom_id res chain seq x y z
N MET A 1 -24.01 -10.37 -12.13
CA MET A 1 -23.76 -11.77 -11.73
C MET A 1 -23.48 -11.77 -10.25
N SER A 2 -24.12 -12.66 -9.47
CA SER A 2 -23.90 -12.70 -8.03
C SER A 2 -22.67 -13.53 -7.69
N GLY A 3 -21.63 -12.88 -7.18
CA GLY A 3 -20.31 -13.49 -7.00
C GLY A 3 -19.88 -13.55 -5.54
N THR A 4 -19.44 -14.73 -5.08
CA THR A 4 -18.80 -14.87 -3.76
C THR A 4 -17.35 -14.40 -3.80
N ILE A 5 -16.99 -13.46 -2.92
CA ILE A 5 -15.60 -13.03 -2.68
C ILE A 5 -15.04 -13.77 -1.46
N ALA A 6 -13.91 -14.46 -1.63
CA ALA A 6 -13.16 -15.06 -0.54
C ALA A 6 -12.12 -14.05 0.00
N LEU A 7 -12.32 -13.55 1.22
CA LEU A 7 -11.39 -12.61 1.86
C LEU A 7 -10.53 -13.33 2.89
N VAL A 8 -9.25 -13.52 2.58
CA VAL A 8 -8.27 -14.11 3.49
C VAL A 8 -7.70 -13.03 4.42
N GLY A 9 -7.65 -13.30 5.72
CA GLY A 9 -7.15 -12.34 6.72
C GLY A 9 -8.21 -11.35 7.20
N ALA A 10 -9.49 -11.70 7.13
CA ALA A 10 -10.63 -10.82 7.37
C ALA A 10 -10.70 -10.20 8.79
N SER A 11 -10.05 -10.81 9.79
CA SER A 11 -9.97 -10.25 11.15
C SER A 11 -8.71 -9.41 11.40
N GLY A 12 -7.85 -9.25 10.39
CA GLY A 12 -6.60 -8.48 10.48
C GLY A 12 -6.81 -6.97 10.39
N GLY A 13 -5.71 -6.22 10.51
CA GLY A 13 -5.70 -4.76 10.39
C GLY A 13 -6.30 -4.28 9.08
N VAL A 14 -5.81 -4.78 7.95
CA VAL A 14 -6.32 -4.46 6.61
C VAL A 14 -7.64 -5.17 6.33
N GLY A 15 -7.72 -6.48 6.61
CA GLY A 15 -8.87 -7.31 6.23
C GLY A 15 -10.21 -6.84 6.80
N ARG A 16 -10.25 -6.31 8.03
CA ARG A 16 -11.50 -5.76 8.60
C ARG A 16 -11.99 -4.52 7.84
N HIS A 17 -11.07 -3.68 7.37
CA HIS A 17 -11.41 -2.50 6.58
C HIS A 17 -11.80 -2.91 5.16
N ALA A 18 -11.09 -3.87 4.56
CA ALA A 18 -11.49 -4.44 3.27
C ALA A 18 -12.91 -5.03 3.34
N LEU A 19 -13.23 -5.82 4.37
CA LEU A 19 -14.56 -6.37 4.59
C LEU A 19 -15.63 -5.26 4.67
N ALA A 20 -15.39 -4.22 5.46
CA ALA A 20 -16.32 -3.10 5.59
C ALA A 20 -16.58 -2.39 4.25
N HIS A 21 -15.54 -2.16 3.44
CA HIS A 21 -15.67 -1.54 2.13
C HIS A 21 -16.39 -2.44 1.12
N LEU A 22 -16.08 -3.74 1.10
CA LEU A 22 -16.79 -4.70 0.23
C LEU A 22 -18.30 -4.69 0.52
N LEU A 23 -18.68 -4.68 1.80
CA LEU A 23 -20.08 -4.60 2.22
C LEU A 23 -20.75 -3.27 1.83
N ALA A 24 -20.02 -2.15 1.87
CA ALA A 24 -20.50 -0.83 1.49
C ALA A 24 -20.60 -0.64 -0.03
N TRP A 25 -19.71 -1.29 -0.81
CA TRP A 25 -19.64 -1.18 -2.26
C TRP A 25 -20.31 -2.35 -2.99
N THR A 26 -21.37 -2.88 -2.35
CA THR A 26 -22.37 -3.79 -2.92
C THR A 26 -21.82 -5.10 -3.48
N VAL A 27 -21.20 -5.91 -2.62
CA VAL A 27 -20.96 -7.33 -2.90
C VAL A 27 -22.06 -8.18 -2.27
N ASP A 28 -22.39 -9.30 -2.91
CA ASP A 28 -23.49 -10.16 -2.47
C ASP A 28 -23.10 -11.07 -1.31
N THR A 29 -21.90 -11.65 -1.34
CA THR A 29 -21.43 -12.56 -0.31
C THR A 29 -19.92 -12.44 -0.14
N VAL A 30 -19.49 -12.32 1.12
CA VAL A 30 -18.08 -12.38 1.50
C VAL A 30 -17.85 -13.61 2.37
N ARG A 31 -17.09 -14.57 1.85
CA ARG A 31 -16.53 -15.65 2.64
C ARG A 31 -15.30 -15.10 3.37
N ALA A 32 -15.45 -14.80 4.65
CA ALA A 32 -14.46 -14.09 5.46
C ALA A 32 -13.58 -15.09 6.23
N GLY A 33 -12.33 -15.23 5.81
CA GLY A 33 -11.36 -16.19 6.32
C GLY A 33 -10.49 -15.59 7.42
N SER A 34 -10.40 -16.30 8.55
CA SER A 34 -9.41 -16.04 9.59
C SER A 34 -8.99 -17.35 10.25
N ARG A 35 -7.83 -17.38 10.92
CA ARG A 35 -7.47 -18.49 11.82
C ARG A 35 -8.45 -18.61 12.99
N ASP A 36 -8.98 -17.48 13.46
CA ASP A 36 -10.03 -17.43 14.46
C ASP A 36 -11.27 -16.70 13.90
N PRO A 37 -12.25 -17.45 13.35
CA PRO A 37 -13.42 -16.85 12.72
C PRO A 37 -14.29 -16.04 13.69
N ARG A 38 -14.17 -16.25 15.01
CA ARG A 38 -14.91 -15.46 16.02
C ARG A 38 -14.45 -14.00 16.07
N ARG A 39 -13.28 -13.70 15.53
CA ARG A 39 -12.72 -12.34 15.43
C ARG A 39 -13.17 -11.60 14.17
N VAL A 40 -13.86 -12.27 13.26
CA VAL A 40 -14.46 -11.61 12.08
C VAL A 40 -15.69 -10.83 12.57
N PRO A 41 -15.86 -9.55 12.16
CA PRO A 41 -17.06 -8.79 12.50
C PRO A 41 -18.34 -9.55 12.12
N ALA A 42 -19.22 -9.75 13.09
CA ALA A 42 -20.50 -10.41 12.91
C ALA A 42 -21.62 -9.39 12.63
N GLY A 43 -22.77 -9.87 12.16
CA GLY A 43 -24.02 -9.09 12.09
C GLY A 43 -24.52 -8.74 10.70
N ASP A 44 -23.71 -8.89 9.66
CA ASP A 44 -24.17 -8.75 8.27
C ASP A 44 -24.45 -10.14 7.66
N PRO A 45 -25.67 -10.41 7.16
CA PRO A 45 -26.05 -11.72 6.62
C PRO A 45 -25.24 -12.13 5.38
N ARG A 46 -24.55 -11.18 4.73
CA ARG A 46 -23.68 -11.44 3.57
C ARG A 46 -22.32 -12.02 3.96
N VAL A 47 -21.96 -11.98 5.25
CA VAL A 47 -20.65 -12.40 5.76
C VAL A 47 -20.70 -13.85 6.26
N GLN A 48 -19.90 -14.70 5.63
CA GLN A 48 -19.72 -16.10 6.03
C GLN A 48 -18.33 -16.27 6.63
N ALA A 49 -18.22 -16.10 7.96
CA ALA A 49 -16.96 -16.33 8.66
C ALA A 49 -16.56 -17.81 8.60
N ARG A 50 -15.31 -18.09 8.17
CA ARG A 50 -14.77 -19.45 8.05
C ARG A 50 -13.34 -19.52 8.60
N PRO A 51 -12.96 -20.63 9.26
CA PRO A 51 -11.56 -20.88 9.54
C PRO A 51 -10.79 -21.07 8.23
N VAL A 52 -9.59 -20.50 8.14
CA VAL A 52 -8.64 -20.77 7.05
C VAL A 52 -7.22 -20.75 7.62
N ASP A 53 -6.44 -21.78 7.29
CA ASP A 53 -5.02 -21.87 7.61
C ASP A 53 -4.21 -21.81 6.32
N LEU A 54 -3.28 -20.85 6.24
CA LEU A 54 -2.42 -20.68 5.07
C LEU A 54 -1.30 -21.70 4.98
N THR A 55 -0.99 -22.38 6.09
CA THR A 55 0.01 -23.44 6.14
C THR A 55 -0.57 -24.79 5.72
N ASP A 56 -1.90 -24.92 5.70
CA ASP A 56 -2.62 -26.09 5.20
C ASP A 56 -3.22 -25.80 3.82
N ARG A 57 -2.61 -26.41 2.79
CA ARG A 57 -3.09 -26.31 1.42
C ARG A 57 -4.54 -26.77 1.25
N GLY A 58 -4.96 -27.83 1.95
CA GLY A 58 -6.32 -28.36 1.87
C GLY A 58 -7.34 -27.37 2.44
N SER A 59 -7.02 -26.76 3.58
CA SER A 59 -7.82 -25.68 4.18
C SER A 59 -8.02 -24.52 3.21
N LEU A 60 -6.92 -24.04 2.61
CA LEU A 60 -6.96 -22.89 1.71
C LEU A 60 -7.68 -23.20 0.38
N ASP A 61 -7.48 -24.40 -0.18
CA ASP A 61 -8.18 -24.84 -1.40
C ASP A 61 -9.69 -24.95 -1.17
N ALA A 62 -10.10 -25.55 -0.05
CA ALA A 62 -11.52 -25.63 0.33
C ALA A 62 -12.11 -24.23 0.56
N PHE A 63 -11.35 -23.31 1.15
CA PHE A 63 -11.77 -21.94 1.37
C PHE A 63 -11.94 -21.16 0.06
N CYS A 64 -11.12 -21.41 -0.95
CA CYS A 64 -11.20 -20.73 -2.26
C CYS A 64 -12.22 -21.37 -3.23
N ALA A 65 -12.60 -22.63 -3.01
CA ALA A 65 -13.49 -23.36 -3.91
C ALA A 65 -14.85 -22.66 -4.10
N GLY A 66 -15.25 -22.49 -5.38
CA GLY A 66 -16.52 -21.88 -5.78
C GLY A 66 -16.58 -20.36 -5.61
N CYS A 67 -15.46 -19.70 -5.28
CA CYS A 67 -15.37 -18.24 -5.21
C CYS A 67 -14.98 -17.66 -6.57
N HIS A 68 -15.46 -16.45 -6.84
CA HIS A 68 -15.20 -15.74 -8.11
C HIS A 68 -13.94 -14.89 -8.01
N THR A 69 -13.73 -14.29 -6.84
CA THR A 69 -12.56 -13.48 -6.52
C THR A 69 -12.01 -13.94 -5.18
N VAL A 70 -10.70 -14.15 -5.10
CA VAL A 70 -9.96 -14.38 -3.86
C VAL A 70 -9.14 -13.14 -3.55
N VAL A 71 -9.31 -12.61 -2.35
CA VAL A 71 -8.69 -11.39 -1.86
C VAL A 71 -7.76 -11.73 -0.72
N ASN A 72 -6.48 -11.40 -0.83
CA ASN A 72 -5.48 -11.62 0.20
C ASN A 72 -5.17 -10.34 0.99
N CYS A 73 -5.53 -10.36 2.28
CA CYS A 73 -5.13 -9.36 3.27
C CYS A 73 -4.35 -9.99 4.44
N ALA A 74 -3.88 -11.23 4.28
CA ALA A 74 -3.08 -11.88 5.31
C ALA A 74 -1.64 -11.41 5.27
N GLY A 75 -1.01 -11.36 6.45
CA GLY A 75 0.39 -11.00 6.59
C GLY A 75 1.12 -11.87 7.62
N PRO A 76 2.47 -11.76 7.69
CA PRO A 76 3.30 -10.87 6.87
C PRO A 76 3.32 -11.25 5.38
N ALA A 77 3.17 -10.27 4.49
CA ALA A 77 3.10 -10.47 3.04
C ALA A 77 4.34 -11.18 2.48
N VAL A 78 5.54 -10.85 2.99
CA VAL A 78 6.78 -11.51 2.56
C VAL A 78 6.80 -13.01 2.85
N THR A 79 6.10 -13.44 3.90
CA THR A 79 5.98 -14.84 4.31
C THR A 79 4.87 -15.54 3.54
N VAL A 80 3.75 -14.85 3.31
CA VAL A 80 2.61 -15.41 2.57
C VAL A 80 2.98 -15.63 1.10
N GLY A 81 3.72 -14.69 0.49
CA GLY A 81 4.14 -14.76 -0.90
C GLY A 81 2.97 -15.02 -1.84
N ASP A 82 3.13 -15.95 -2.78
CA ASP A 82 2.10 -16.31 -3.75
C ASP A 82 1.18 -17.47 -3.31
N THR A 83 1.23 -17.87 -2.04
CA THR A 83 0.47 -19.02 -1.49
C THR A 83 -1.03 -18.90 -1.78
N VAL A 84 -1.60 -17.72 -1.52
CA VAL A 84 -3.03 -17.45 -1.78
C VAL A 84 -3.30 -17.32 -3.28
N GLY A 85 -2.40 -16.70 -4.04
CA GLY A 85 -2.47 -16.64 -5.50
C GLY A 85 -2.54 -18.03 -6.15
N ARG A 86 -1.76 -19.00 -5.65
CA ARG A 86 -1.81 -20.40 -6.12
C ARG A 86 -3.15 -21.09 -5.82
N ALA A 87 -3.76 -20.80 -4.67
CA ALA A 87 -5.08 -21.35 -4.33
C ALA A 87 -6.18 -20.71 -5.19
N ALA A 88 -6.13 -19.40 -5.41
CA ALA A 88 -6.98 -18.70 -6.36
C ALA A 88 -6.83 -19.31 -7.77
N ALA A 89 -5.59 -19.56 -8.21
CA ALA A 89 -5.27 -20.23 -9.46
C ALA A 89 -5.99 -21.59 -9.58
N ARG A 90 -5.85 -22.47 -8.59
CA ARG A 90 -6.53 -23.77 -8.58
C ARG A 90 -8.06 -23.67 -8.58
N ALA A 91 -8.61 -22.66 -7.91
CA ALA A 91 -10.05 -22.43 -7.84
C ALA A 91 -10.65 -21.80 -9.11
N GLY A 92 -9.84 -21.39 -10.08
CA GLY A 92 -10.34 -20.66 -11.26
C GLY A 92 -10.80 -19.22 -10.95
N ALA A 93 -10.55 -18.70 -9.75
CA ALA A 93 -10.97 -17.38 -9.30
C ALA A 93 -10.02 -16.26 -9.77
N ALA A 94 -10.53 -15.04 -9.90
CA ALA A 94 -9.71 -13.84 -9.93
C ALA A 94 -8.94 -13.66 -8.61
N TYR A 95 -7.82 -12.94 -8.64
CA TYR A 95 -6.97 -12.73 -7.47
C TYR A 95 -6.75 -11.26 -7.19
N VAL A 96 -6.83 -10.84 -5.93
CA VAL A 96 -6.46 -9.49 -5.49
C VAL A 96 -5.56 -9.59 -4.26
N ASP A 97 -4.43 -8.88 -4.26
CA ASP A 97 -3.49 -8.85 -3.13
C ASP A 97 -3.18 -7.42 -2.70
N ALA A 98 -3.20 -7.20 -1.38
CA ALA A 98 -2.86 -5.91 -0.78
C ALA A 98 -1.40 -5.48 -1.00
N ALA A 99 -0.50 -6.42 -1.27
CA ALA A 99 0.95 -6.21 -1.27
C ALA A 99 1.62 -6.82 -2.51
N GLY A 100 2.96 -6.88 -2.46
CA GLY A 100 3.76 -7.81 -3.25
C GLY A 100 4.65 -7.20 -4.33
N ASP A 101 4.27 -6.05 -4.89
CA ASP A 101 5.04 -5.32 -5.92
C ASP A 101 5.58 -6.27 -7.03
N ASP A 102 6.72 -5.92 -7.64
CA ASP A 102 7.36 -6.70 -8.70
C ASP A 102 7.66 -8.18 -8.32
N GLY A 103 7.91 -8.46 -7.05
CA GLY A 103 8.21 -9.82 -6.58
C GLY A 103 7.01 -10.74 -6.72
N LEU A 104 5.87 -10.33 -6.16
CA LEU A 104 4.61 -11.06 -6.28
C LEU A 104 4.10 -11.04 -7.71
N TYR A 105 4.29 -9.93 -8.45
CA TYR A 105 3.93 -9.84 -9.87
C TYR A 105 4.48 -11.02 -10.65
N ARG A 106 5.80 -11.22 -10.57
CA ARG A 106 6.50 -12.30 -11.28
C ARG A 106 6.02 -13.68 -10.83
N ALA A 107 5.84 -13.87 -9.52
CA ALA A 107 5.39 -15.14 -8.97
C ALA A 107 3.98 -15.52 -9.47
N VAL A 108 3.04 -14.57 -9.45
CA VAL A 108 1.66 -14.76 -9.91
C VAL A 108 1.60 -14.90 -11.43
N ALA A 109 2.40 -14.12 -12.18
CA ALA A 109 2.46 -14.21 -13.64
C ALA A 109 3.01 -15.56 -14.14
N ALA A 110 3.84 -16.23 -13.34
CA ALA A 110 4.36 -17.57 -13.63
C ALA A 110 3.35 -18.70 -13.34
N LEU A 111 2.19 -18.41 -12.75
CA LEU A 111 1.19 -19.44 -12.45
C LEU A 111 0.49 -19.94 -13.72
N PRO A 112 0.12 -21.24 -13.77
CA PRO A 112 -0.64 -21.78 -14.88
C PRO A 112 -1.96 -21.02 -15.12
N GLY A 113 -2.18 -20.60 -16.37
CA GLY A 113 -3.39 -19.87 -16.77
C GLY A 113 -3.45 -18.41 -16.33
N ALA A 114 -2.35 -17.82 -15.83
CA ALA A 114 -2.31 -16.41 -15.42
C ALA A 114 -2.74 -15.44 -16.53
N ALA A 115 -2.34 -15.70 -17.78
CA ALA A 115 -2.70 -14.86 -18.93
C ALA A 115 -4.21 -14.86 -19.24
N GLY A 116 -4.97 -15.86 -18.80
CA GLY A 116 -6.41 -15.98 -19.03
C GLY A 116 -7.27 -15.56 -17.84
N ARG A 117 -6.67 -15.02 -16.78
CA ARG A 117 -7.33 -14.74 -15.50
C ARG A 117 -6.94 -13.36 -15.00
N VAL A 118 -7.85 -12.69 -14.32
CA VAL A 118 -7.57 -11.41 -13.67
C VAL A 118 -6.79 -11.62 -12.36
N ALA A 119 -5.64 -10.97 -12.23
CA ALA A 119 -4.95 -10.79 -10.97
C ALA A 119 -4.56 -9.31 -10.78
N VAL A 120 -4.89 -8.75 -9.62
CA VAL A 120 -4.55 -7.38 -9.23
C VAL A 120 -3.67 -7.43 -7.99
N ILE A 121 -2.43 -6.99 -8.10
CA ILE A 121 -1.50 -6.95 -6.98
C ILE A 121 -1.19 -5.51 -6.58
N SER A 122 -0.46 -5.32 -5.48
CA SER A 122 -0.12 -3.99 -4.96
C SER A 122 -1.37 -3.15 -4.73
N ALA A 123 -2.44 -3.76 -4.23
CA ALA A 123 -3.70 -3.07 -3.96
C ALA A 123 -3.73 -2.46 -2.55
N GLY A 124 -2.70 -1.69 -2.18
CA GLY A 124 -2.57 -1.10 -0.85
C GLY A 124 -2.54 0.43 -0.84
N MET A 125 -2.26 1.01 0.33
CA MET A 125 -1.96 2.44 0.43
C MET A 125 -0.69 2.77 -0.35
N MET A 126 0.38 2.01 -0.08
CA MET A 126 1.63 2.04 -0.82
C MET A 126 2.27 0.65 -0.80
N PRO A 127 2.49 0.01 -1.96
CA PRO A 127 2.05 0.43 -3.30
C PRO A 127 0.53 0.31 -3.48
N GLY A 128 -0.03 1.00 -4.49
CA GLY A 128 -1.45 0.99 -4.86
C GLY A 128 -2.02 2.39 -5.03
N LEU A 129 -2.56 2.97 -3.96
CA LEU A 129 -3.07 4.35 -3.98
C LEU A 129 -1.98 5.36 -4.30
N SER A 130 -0.74 5.09 -3.88
CA SER A 130 0.45 5.87 -4.22
C SER A 130 0.73 5.94 -5.72
N GLY A 131 0.35 4.95 -6.52
CA GLY A 131 0.41 5.03 -7.98
C GLY A 131 -0.90 5.56 -8.62
N LEU A 132 -2.05 5.18 -8.05
CA LEU A 132 -3.37 5.48 -8.59
C LEU A 132 -3.72 6.97 -8.50
N LEU A 133 -3.46 7.60 -7.35
CA LEU A 133 -3.82 9.01 -7.13
C LEU A 133 -3.00 9.98 -8.01
N PRO A 134 -1.68 9.82 -8.18
CA PRO A 134 -0.95 10.58 -9.19
C PRO A 134 -1.48 10.37 -10.62
N ALA A 135 -1.84 9.13 -11.00
CA ALA A 135 -2.39 8.85 -12.32
C ALA A 135 -3.72 9.58 -12.56
N TYR A 136 -4.59 9.62 -11.55
CA TYR A 136 -5.81 10.43 -11.56
C TYR A 136 -5.53 11.91 -11.83
N LEU A 137 -4.51 12.46 -11.15
CA LEU A 137 -4.12 13.87 -11.27
C LEU A 137 -3.49 14.17 -12.63
N ALA A 138 -2.66 13.26 -13.15
CA ALA A 138 -2.00 13.38 -14.45
C ALA A 138 -3.01 13.35 -15.61
N GLY A 139 -4.07 12.54 -15.51
CA GLY A 139 -5.16 12.54 -16.48
C GLY A 139 -5.89 13.89 -16.59
N ARG A 140 -5.76 14.75 -15.58
CA ARG A 140 -6.27 16.11 -15.59
C ARG A 140 -5.25 17.12 -16.09
N LEU A 141 -3.95 16.86 -15.96
CA LEU A 141 -2.81 17.68 -16.44
C LEU A 141 -2.00 16.99 -17.55
N PRO A 142 -2.53 16.93 -18.80
CA PRO A 142 -1.78 16.40 -19.92
C PRO A 142 -0.45 17.12 -20.11
N GLY A 143 0.60 16.35 -20.37
CA GLY A 143 1.96 16.89 -20.59
C GLY A 143 2.69 17.29 -19.30
N ALA A 144 2.21 16.89 -18.12
CA ALA A 144 2.99 16.99 -16.89
C ALA A 144 4.38 16.36 -17.07
N ARG A 145 5.40 17.01 -16.50
CA ARG A 145 6.81 16.59 -16.60
C ARG A 145 7.44 16.30 -15.25
N ARG A 146 6.98 16.99 -14.20
CA ARG A 146 7.52 16.84 -12.86
C ARG A 146 6.45 16.39 -11.88
N LEU A 147 6.80 15.48 -10.99
CA LEU A 147 5.99 15.05 -9.85
C LEU A 147 6.78 15.24 -8.56
N THR A 148 6.14 15.77 -7.53
CA THR A 148 6.59 15.66 -6.14
C THR A 148 5.51 14.95 -5.33
N GLY A 149 5.85 13.85 -4.67
CA GLY A 149 4.94 13.07 -3.86
C GLY A 149 5.40 13.00 -2.40
N TRP A 150 4.46 13.08 -1.48
CA TRP A 150 4.65 12.81 -0.06
C TRP A 150 3.64 11.78 0.40
N VAL A 151 4.12 10.80 1.14
CA VAL A 151 3.28 9.73 1.69
C VAL A 151 3.69 9.44 3.12
N GLY A 152 2.74 9.49 4.05
CA GLY A 152 3.01 9.18 5.44
C GLY A 152 2.18 10.00 6.41
N GLY A 153 2.63 10.06 7.66
CA GLY A 153 1.90 10.67 8.76
C GLY A 153 2.24 10.00 10.09
N ARG A 154 1.21 9.82 10.94
CA ARG A 154 1.31 9.21 12.26
C ARG A 154 0.28 8.11 12.39
N ASP A 155 0.74 6.87 12.45
CA ASP A 155 -0.11 5.71 12.60
C ASP A 155 0.62 4.58 13.35
N GLY A 156 -0.09 3.51 13.69
CA GLY A 156 0.47 2.31 14.30
C GLY A 156 0.89 1.26 13.26
N PHE A 157 1.74 0.33 13.69
CA PHE A 157 2.06 -0.88 12.93
C PHE A 157 1.34 -2.09 13.51
N SER A 158 0.82 -2.95 12.64
CA SER A 158 0.57 -4.34 13.04
C SER A 158 1.90 -5.10 13.03
N PRO A 159 2.08 -6.16 13.83
CA PRO A 159 3.30 -6.96 13.79
C PRO A 159 3.66 -7.48 12.39
N GLY A 160 2.64 -7.87 11.60
CA GLY A 160 2.85 -8.29 10.21
C GLY A 160 3.34 -7.17 9.30
N ALA A 161 2.76 -5.97 9.42
CA ALA A 161 3.21 -4.81 8.64
C ALA A 161 4.63 -4.36 9.05
N ALA A 162 4.94 -4.35 10.35
CA ALA A 162 6.29 -4.06 10.83
C ALA A 162 7.31 -5.09 10.31
N TRP A 163 6.93 -6.36 10.29
CA TRP A 163 7.76 -7.43 9.72
C TRP A 163 8.00 -7.19 8.24
N ASP A 164 6.96 -6.91 7.46
CA ASP A 164 7.10 -6.62 6.02
C ASP A 164 8.01 -5.42 5.77
N PHE A 165 7.89 -4.34 6.55
CA PHE A 165 8.77 -3.16 6.41
C PHE A 165 10.24 -3.48 6.71
N LEU A 166 10.52 -4.30 7.73
CA LEU A 166 11.88 -4.60 8.16
C LEU A 166 12.54 -5.72 7.34
N ALA A 167 11.77 -6.70 6.88
CA ALA A 167 12.28 -7.88 6.17
C ALA A 167 12.76 -7.58 4.74
N VAL A 168 12.19 -6.57 4.08
CA VAL A 168 12.52 -6.19 2.70
C VAL A 168 13.95 -5.66 2.58
N GLY A 169 14.50 -5.06 3.64
CA GLY A 169 15.84 -4.48 3.66
C GLY A 169 16.05 -3.38 2.61
N GLU A 170 17.30 -2.92 2.46
CA GLU A 170 17.68 -2.01 1.37
C GLU A 170 17.68 -2.76 0.03
N GLY A 171 16.74 -2.44 -0.87
CA GLY A 171 16.77 -2.87 -2.28
C GLY A 171 15.60 -3.72 -2.80
N GLY A 172 14.62 -4.11 -1.96
CA GLY A 172 13.55 -5.00 -2.41
C GLY A 172 12.44 -4.35 -3.24
N TYR A 173 12.05 -3.11 -2.93
CA TYR A 173 10.92 -2.40 -3.58
C TYR A 173 11.24 -0.99 -4.06
N GLY A 174 12.53 -0.62 -4.05
CA GLY A 174 12.96 0.74 -4.34
C GLY A 174 14.33 1.05 -3.76
N GLU A 175 14.76 2.29 -3.96
CA GLU A 175 16.07 2.79 -3.57
C GLU A 175 15.95 4.04 -2.66
N PRO A 176 16.50 4.02 -1.45
CA PRO A 176 16.53 5.20 -0.58
C PRO A 176 17.41 6.29 -1.19
N LEU A 177 17.05 7.55 -0.96
CA LEU A 177 17.78 8.74 -1.45
C LEU A 177 17.82 8.89 -2.97
N ALA A 178 17.27 7.94 -3.72
CA ALA A 178 17.16 8.02 -5.17
C ALA A 178 15.96 8.89 -5.59
N ALA A 179 16.00 9.35 -6.83
CA ALA A 179 14.92 10.06 -7.47
C ALA A 179 14.90 9.75 -8.98
N TRP A 180 13.83 10.13 -9.66
CA TRP A 180 13.77 10.04 -11.11
C TRP A 180 14.24 11.37 -11.71
N ARG A 181 15.21 11.32 -12.63
CA ARG A 181 15.75 12.50 -13.34
C ARG A 181 16.01 12.14 -14.79
N ASP A 182 15.71 13.06 -15.68
CA ASP A 182 15.89 12.89 -17.13
C ASP A 182 15.34 11.57 -17.66
N GLY A 183 14.20 11.10 -17.12
CA GLY A 183 13.59 9.85 -17.56
C GLY A 183 14.25 8.57 -17.04
N ALA A 184 15.07 8.65 -15.98
CA ALA A 184 15.70 7.46 -15.38
C ALA A 184 15.92 7.61 -13.87
N ARG A 185 16.07 6.48 -13.17
CA ARG A 185 16.53 6.47 -11.77
C ARG A 185 17.93 7.07 -11.65
N ARG A 186 18.09 7.96 -10.67
CA ARG A 186 19.38 8.48 -10.20
C ARG A 186 19.52 8.21 -8.71
N SER A 187 20.58 7.49 -8.37
CA SER A 187 20.91 7.12 -7.00
C SER A 187 21.40 8.32 -6.19
N ARG A 188 20.95 8.42 -4.94
CA ARG A 188 21.48 9.36 -3.92
C ARG A 188 21.52 10.84 -4.35
N VAL A 189 20.52 11.28 -5.10
CA VAL A 189 20.37 12.68 -5.53
C VAL A 189 19.48 13.52 -4.61
N LEU A 190 18.85 12.89 -3.61
CA LEU A 190 18.08 13.54 -2.56
C LEU A 190 18.67 13.25 -1.19
N ALA A 191 18.39 14.12 -0.22
CA ALA A 191 18.79 13.96 1.17
C ALA A 191 17.57 14.05 2.09
N ALA A 192 17.61 13.35 3.22
CA ALA A 192 16.57 13.45 4.23
C ALA A 192 16.50 14.88 4.80
N GLN A 193 15.29 15.32 5.15
CA GLN A 193 15.03 16.65 5.69
C GLN A 193 14.26 16.53 6.99
N VAL A 194 14.66 17.30 8.01
CA VAL A 194 14.11 17.20 9.37
C VAL A 194 13.31 18.47 9.69
N GLY A 195 12.13 18.30 10.30
CA GLY A 195 11.34 19.43 10.79
C GLY A 195 10.73 20.27 9.68
N VAL A 196 10.38 19.64 8.56
CA VAL A 196 9.80 20.33 7.40
C VAL A 196 8.31 20.52 7.61
N ALA A 197 7.82 21.76 7.55
CA ALA A 197 6.39 22.04 7.46
C ALA A 197 5.91 21.77 6.03
N VAL A 198 5.15 20.70 5.84
CA VAL A 198 4.54 20.35 4.55
C VAL A 198 3.05 20.63 4.63
N PRO A 199 2.42 21.32 3.65
CA PRO A 199 0.98 21.54 3.67
C PRO A 199 0.19 20.24 3.86
N PHE A 200 -0.95 20.33 4.55
CA PHE A 200 -1.85 19.21 4.90
C PHE A 200 -1.32 18.20 5.95
N PHE A 201 -0.08 18.34 6.42
CA PHE A 201 0.40 17.66 7.63
C PHE A 201 0.10 18.52 8.87
N ASP A 202 -0.27 17.88 9.97
CA ASP A 202 -0.66 18.60 11.20
C ASP A 202 0.56 19.16 11.95
N GLU A 203 1.75 18.69 11.61
CA GLU A 203 3.00 19.05 12.25
C GLU A 203 4.17 19.00 11.27
N PRO A 204 5.32 19.61 11.62
CA PRO A 204 6.56 19.37 10.90
C PRO A 204 6.94 17.89 10.92
N VAL A 205 7.40 17.40 9.77
CA VAL A 205 7.72 15.98 9.54
C VAL A 205 9.20 15.77 9.25
N LEU A 206 9.67 14.54 9.51
CA LEU A 206 10.88 14.03 8.87
C LEU A 206 10.52 13.53 7.48
N LEU A 207 11.20 14.04 6.45
CA LEU A 207 11.10 13.57 5.08
C LEU A 207 12.28 12.66 4.74
N GLN A 208 11.99 11.42 4.38
CA GLN A 208 12.97 10.45 3.90
C GLN A 208 12.69 10.13 2.42
N PRO A 209 13.58 10.50 1.49
CA PRO A 209 13.36 10.24 0.08
C PRO A 209 13.52 8.75 -0.23
N TYR A 210 12.57 8.21 -0.98
CA TYR A 210 12.53 6.80 -1.37
C TYR A 210 11.86 6.66 -2.73
N LEU A 211 12.61 6.21 -3.73
CA LEU A 211 12.08 5.93 -5.06
C LEU A 211 11.68 4.46 -5.15
N SER A 212 10.38 4.17 -5.15
CA SER A 212 9.87 2.80 -5.30
C SER A 212 9.82 2.36 -6.76
N THR A 213 9.78 1.04 -6.99
CA THR A 213 9.58 0.50 -8.35
C THR A 213 8.22 0.90 -8.92
N GLU A 214 7.18 1.03 -8.08
CA GLU A 214 5.89 1.60 -8.48
C GLU A 214 6.04 3.05 -9.00
N THR A 215 6.81 3.89 -8.29
CA THR A 215 7.05 5.26 -8.71
C THR A 215 7.84 5.31 -10.03
N GLU A 216 8.81 4.41 -10.24
CA GLU A 216 9.51 4.27 -11.53
C GLU A 216 8.55 3.88 -12.67
N ARG A 217 7.69 2.86 -12.45
CA ARG A 217 6.66 2.44 -13.43
C ARG A 217 5.69 3.57 -13.77
N LEU A 218 5.22 4.29 -12.75
CA LEU A 218 4.37 5.45 -12.90
C LEU A 218 5.05 6.55 -13.72
N ALA A 219 6.31 6.89 -13.39
CA ALA A 219 7.08 7.92 -14.09
C ALA A 219 7.28 7.59 -15.56
N GLY A 220 7.64 6.34 -15.88
CA GLY A 220 7.78 5.85 -17.25
C GLY A 220 6.46 5.91 -18.03
N ARG A 221 5.36 5.42 -17.44
CA ARG A 221 4.04 5.41 -18.08
C ARG A 221 3.51 6.82 -18.37
N LEU A 222 3.75 7.77 -17.47
CA LEU A 222 3.29 9.15 -17.60
C LEU A 222 4.26 10.05 -18.40
N GLY A 223 5.45 9.54 -18.76
CA GLY A 223 6.46 10.32 -19.49
C GLY A 223 7.07 11.46 -18.65
N LEU A 224 7.13 11.29 -17.33
CA LEU A 224 7.73 12.25 -16.41
C LEU A 224 9.26 12.29 -16.58
N THR A 225 9.84 13.48 -16.51
CA THR A 225 11.30 13.68 -16.53
C THR A 225 11.86 13.69 -15.12
N ASP A 226 11.12 14.25 -14.15
CA ASP A 226 11.60 14.49 -12.79
C ASP A 226 10.57 14.04 -11.76
N VAL A 227 10.97 13.14 -10.85
CA VAL A 227 10.11 12.69 -9.74
C VAL A 227 10.87 12.70 -8.43
N ASP A 228 10.31 13.40 -7.45
CA ASP A 228 10.72 13.39 -6.05
C ASP A 228 9.64 12.69 -5.22
N TRP A 229 10.03 11.70 -4.41
CA TRP A 229 9.07 10.95 -3.60
C TRP A 229 9.57 10.82 -2.16
N TRP A 230 8.76 11.29 -1.22
CA TRP A 230 9.12 11.44 0.19
C TRP A 230 8.22 10.59 1.07
N SER A 231 8.82 9.71 1.87
CA SER A 231 8.16 9.17 3.06
C SER A 231 8.18 10.22 4.16
N ALA A 232 7.01 10.56 4.70
CA ALA A 232 6.84 11.58 5.72
C ALA A 232 6.52 10.94 7.08
N PHE A 233 7.30 11.25 8.11
CA PHE A 233 7.09 10.74 9.47
C PHE A 233 6.73 11.88 10.42
N ALA A 234 5.50 11.83 10.96
CA ALA A 234 5.02 12.74 11.99
C ALA A 234 5.35 12.19 13.39
N GLY A 235 6.65 12.23 13.72
CA GLY A 235 7.22 11.64 14.92
C GLY A 235 8.67 11.25 14.69
N SER A 236 9.45 11.08 15.76
CA SER A 236 10.87 10.76 15.67
C SER A 236 11.18 9.30 16.04
N ARG A 237 10.27 8.58 16.70
CA ARG A 237 10.54 7.22 17.20
C ARG A 237 10.42 6.19 16.11
N VAL A 238 9.39 6.27 15.27
CA VAL A 238 9.23 5.38 14.11
C VAL A 238 10.47 5.39 13.20
N PRO A 239 10.93 6.54 12.67
CA PRO A 239 12.11 6.56 11.81
C PRO A 239 13.39 6.11 12.56
N ALA A 240 13.54 6.41 13.84
CA ALA A 240 14.66 5.90 14.64
C ALA A 240 14.63 4.37 14.77
N ALA A 241 13.45 3.77 15.01
CA ALA A 241 13.27 2.33 15.10
C ALA A 241 13.51 1.63 13.76
N LEU A 242 13.06 2.23 12.65
CA LEU A 242 13.34 1.74 11.29
C LEU A 242 14.84 1.76 10.99
N ALA A 243 15.52 2.87 11.29
CA ALA A 243 16.97 2.99 11.10
C ALA A 243 17.74 1.98 11.96
N ASP A 244 17.28 1.71 13.19
CA ASP A 244 17.88 0.70 14.05
C ASP A 244 17.67 -0.72 13.53
N GLY A 245 16.45 -1.06 13.12
CA GLY A 245 16.13 -2.34 12.50
C GLY A 245 16.94 -2.58 11.22
N ALA A 246 17.07 -1.58 10.37
CA ALA A 246 17.89 -1.66 9.16
C ALA A 246 19.38 -1.91 9.48
N ARG A 247 19.95 -1.20 10.47
CA ARG A 247 21.35 -1.43 10.91
C ARG A 247 21.55 -2.85 11.41
N ARG A 248 20.63 -3.39 12.22
CA ARG A 248 20.69 -4.77 12.71
C ARG A 248 20.64 -5.76 11.55
N ALA A 249 19.73 -5.56 10.61
CA ALA A 249 19.61 -6.41 9.42
C ALA A 249 20.86 -6.40 8.53
N SER A 250 21.50 -5.24 8.37
CA SER A 250 22.74 -5.11 7.59
C SER A 250 23.95 -5.72 8.32
N ALA A 251 24.04 -5.58 9.65
CA ALA A 251 25.13 -6.17 10.44
C ALA A 251 25.11 -7.71 10.38
N SER A 252 23.93 -8.33 10.39
CA SER A 252 23.78 -9.78 10.27
C SER A 252 24.20 -10.33 8.89
N ARG A 253 24.22 -9.49 7.84
CA ARG A 253 24.65 -9.86 6.48
C ARG A 253 26.17 -9.80 6.26
N ALA A 254 26.92 -9.15 7.15
CA ALA A 254 28.38 -8.94 7.02
C ALA A 254 29.25 -10.06 7.64
N GLY A 255 28.65 -11.20 8.02
CA GLY A 255 29.37 -12.40 8.48
C GLY A 255 30.18 -13.10 7.37
N PRO A 256 31.03 -14.09 7.69
CA PRO A 256 31.92 -14.74 6.73
C PRO A 256 31.17 -15.25 5.49
N VAL A 257 31.74 -14.96 4.31
CA VAL A 257 31.18 -15.27 2.99
C VAL A 257 30.89 -16.77 2.87
N GLY A 258 29.63 -17.15 2.99
CA GLY A 258 29.20 -18.56 2.94
C GLY A 258 27.80 -18.83 3.46
N ALA A 259 27.24 -17.95 4.29
CA ALA A 259 25.82 -17.98 4.66
C ALA A 259 25.22 -16.59 4.37
N ALA A 260 24.24 -16.53 3.47
CA ALA A 260 23.41 -15.34 3.30
C ALA A 260 22.61 -15.12 4.59
N GLY A 261 23.22 -14.47 5.58
CA GLY A 261 22.63 -14.24 6.89
C GLY A 261 21.53 -13.20 6.79
N LEU A 262 20.28 -13.65 6.68
CA LEU A 262 19.15 -12.85 7.18
C LEU A 262 19.44 -12.51 8.66
N ALA A 263 18.96 -11.36 9.15
CA ALA A 263 18.86 -11.15 10.60
C ALA A 263 18.28 -12.41 11.24
N GLY A 264 18.84 -12.84 12.38
CA GLY A 264 18.29 -14.00 13.08
C GLY A 264 16.79 -13.78 13.31
N PRO A 265 15.92 -14.82 13.21
CA PRO A 265 14.48 -14.66 13.39
C PRO A 265 14.10 -13.94 14.70
N ALA A 266 14.92 -14.08 15.75
CA ALA A 266 14.78 -13.38 17.02
C ALA A 266 15.08 -11.86 16.93
N ASP A 267 16.16 -11.47 16.24
CA ASP A 267 16.53 -10.05 16.07
C ASP A 267 15.47 -9.28 15.29
N LEU A 268 14.88 -9.93 14.28
CA LEU A 268 13.79 -9.34 13.50
C LEU A 268 12.50 -9.23 14.33
N ALA A 269 12.18 -10.23 15.15
CA ALA A 269 11.03 -10.16 16.05
C ALA A 269 11.15 -9.01 17.07
N ASP A 270 12.34 -8.84 17.67
CA ASP A 270 12.61 -7.73 18.59
C ASP A 270 12.51 -6.37 17.89
N ALA A 271 13.01 -6.27 16.66
CA ALA A 271 12.91 -5.05 15.86
C ALA A 271 11.44 -4.74 15.48
N VAL A 272 10.64 -5.76 15.17
CA VAL A 272 9.20 -5.63 14.92
C VAL A 272 8.49 -5.08 16.15
N ASP A 273 8.74 -5.65 17.32
CA ASP A 273 8.16 -5.20 18.58
C ASP A 273 8.59 -3.77 18.93
N ALA A 274 9.86 -3.43 18.71
CA ALA A 274 10.37 -2.08 18.91
C ALA A 274 9.70 -1.06 17.98
N LEU A 275 9.52 -1.40 16.70
CA LEU A 275 8.84 -0.55 15.73
C LEU A 275 7.35 -0.35 16.09
N CYS A 276 6.66 -1.42 16.50
CA CYS A 276 5.28 -1.32 16.96
C CYS A 276 5.16 -0.39 18.18
N ARG A 277 6.02 -0.56 19.19
CA ARG A 277 6.05 0.33 20.37
C ARG A 277 6.38 1.77 20.01
N ALA A 278 7.34 2.00 19.13
CA ALA A 278 7.72 3.33 18.67
C ALA A 278 6.54 4.06 18.02
N ALA A 279 5.78 3.36 17.18
CA ALA A 279 4.60 3.89 16.53
C ALA A 279 3.47 4.24 17.51
N GLU A 280 3.22 3.38 18.50
CA GLU A 280 2.25 3.66 19.56
C GLU A 280 2.66 4.87 20.42
N LEU A 281 3.96 5.03 20.71
CA LEU A 281 4.48 6.18 21.46
C LEU A 281 4.40 7.49 20.68
N ASP A 282 4.69 7.47 19.36
CA ASP A 282 4.51 8.66 18.52
C ASP A 282 3.02 9.03 18.38
N ALA A 283 2.12 8.04 18.40
CA ALA A 283 0.67 8.21 18.37
C ALA A 283 0.03 8.56 19.73
N PHE A 284 0.74 8.42 20.85
CA PHE A 284 0.15 8.55 22.18
C PHE A 284 -0.46 9.94 22.41
N GLY A 285 -1.75 9.97 22.75
CA GLY A 285 -2.49 11.21 23.01
C GLY A 285 -2.81 12.07 21.78
N ARG A 286 -2.60 11.54 20.55
CA ARG A 286 -2.78 12.29 19.31
C ARG A 286 -3.61 11.48 18.29
N PRO A 287 -4.41 12.14 17.43
CA PRO A 287 -5.14 11.43 16.38
C PRO A 287 -4.16 10.80 15.38
N ARG A 288 -4.51 9.62 14.88
CA ARG A 288 -3.76 8.94 13.81
C ARG A 288 -4.26 9.41 12.46
N TYR A 289 -3.35 9.48 11.50
CA TYR A 289 -3.69 9.83 10.12
C TYR A 289 -2.58 9.39 9.16
N GLN A 290 -2.96 9.31 7.88
CA GLN A 290 -2.03 9.18 6.76
C GLN A 290 -2.41 10.21 5.69
N VAL A 291 -1.42 10.76 5.00
CA VAL A 291 -1.58 11.68 3.87
C VAL A 291 -0.87 11.08 2.66
N LEU A 292 -1.55 11.07 1.51
CA LEU A 292 -0.93 11.01 0.20
C LEU A 292 -1.10 12.38 -0.46
N LEU A 293 -0.01 13.12 -0.59
CA LEU A 293 0.04 14.44 -1.20
C LEU A 293 0.86 14.35 -2.48
N VAL A 294 0.34 14.91 -3.56
CA VAL A 294 0.97 14.87 -4.88
C VAL A 294 0.86 16.24 -5.52
N GLU A 295 1.97 16.78 -5.97
CA GLU A 295 2.04 17.91 -6.86
C GLU A 295 2.53 17.45 -8.23
N LEU A 296 1.79 17.80 -9.29
CA LEU A 296 2.20 17.62 -10.68
C LEU A 296 2.40 18.98 -11.34
N THR A 297 3.48 19.12 -12.10
CA THR A 297 3.80 20.35 -12.83
C THR A 297 4.04 20.05 -14.30
N GLY A 298 3.42 20.85 -15.18
CA GLY A 298 3.52 20.77 -16.63
C GLY A 298 3.47 22.14 -17.29
N PRO A 299 3.46 22.19 -18.64
CA PRO A 299 3.50 23.44 -19.40
C PRO A 299 2.32 24.39 -19.11
N THR A 300 1.17 23.84 -18.74
CA THR A 300 -0.06 24.61 -18.46
C THR A 300 -0.23 24.99 -17.00
N GLY A 301 0.77 24.72 -16.15
CA GLY A 301 0.75 25.00 -14.72
C GLY A 301 0.92 23.76 -13.85
N SER A 302 0.53 23.91 -12.58
CA SER A 302 0.64 22.86 -11.57
C SER A 302 -0.73 22.44 -11.06
N ARG A 303 -0.81 21.25 -10.49
CA ARG A 303 -1.99 20.72 -9.82
C ARG A 303 -1.60 19.95 -8.58
N VAL A 304 -2.44 20.01 -7.57
CA VAL A 304 -2.24 19.31 -6.30
C VAL A 304 -3.38 18.35 -6.03
N LEU A 305 -3.05 17.18 -5.49
CA LEU A 305 -3.99 16.25 -4.87
C LEU A 305 -3.52 15.96 -3.45
N ALA A 306 -4.42 16.12 -2.47
CA ALA A 306 -4.19 15.73 -1.09
C ALA A 306 -5.29 14.75 -0.65
N CYS A 307 -4.91 13.52 -0.34
CA CYS A 307 -5.81 12.49 0.21
C CYS A 307 -5.39 12.18 1.65
N ARG A 308 -6.24 12.54 2.60
CA ARG A 308 -6.06 12.24 4.02
C ARG A 308 -6.96 11.09 4.43
N GLY A 309 -6.36 10.09 5.09
CA GLY A 309 -7.07 8.95 5.62
C GLY A 309 -6.89 8.75 7.11
N THR A 310 -7.72 7.89 7.69
CA THR A 310 -7.72 7.56 9.12
C THR A 310 -6.55 6.68 9.55
N GLY A 311 -5.80 6.13 8.59
CA GLY A 311 -4.66 5.24 8.83
C GLY A 311 -4.33 4.36 7.63
N ALA A 312 -3.15 3.77 7.64
CA ALA A 312 -2.61 2.96 6.56
C ALA A 312 -3.44 1.69 6.34
N ASN A 313 -3.84 1.01 7.41
CA ASN A 313 -4.69 -0.18 7.30
C ASN A 313 -6.06 0.12 6.66
N ALA A 314 -6.62 1.31 6.95
CA ALA A 314 -7.92 1.71 6.42
C ALA A 314 -7.82 2.05 4.92
N LEU A 315 -6.80 2.81 4.53
CA LEU A 315 -6.51 3.14 3.13
C LEU A 315 -6.16 1.90 2.30
N THR A 316 -5.32 0.99 2.83
CA THR A 316 -5.04 -0.30 2.19
C THR A 316 -6.31 -1.15 2.07
N GLY A 317 -7.15 -1.18 3.10
CA GLY A 317 -8.43 -1.90 3.03
C GLY A 317 -9.37 -1.37 1.94
N ALA A 318 -9.43 -0.04 1.77
CA ALA A 318 -10.16 0.58 0.68
C ALA A 318 -9.57 0.22 -0.69
N ALA A 319 -8.24 0.29 -0.84
CA ALA A 319 -7.52 -0.03 -2.07
C ALA A 319 -7.75 -1.48 -2.54
N VAL A 320 -7.66 -2.44 -1.61
CA VAL A 320 -7.97 -3.86 -1.88
C VAL A 320 -9.41 -4.02 -2.34
N ALA A 321 -10.35 -3.35 -1.66
CA ALA A 321 -11.76 -3.44 -2.01
C ALA A 321 -12.05 -2.83 -3.40
N LEU A 322 -11.34 -1.79 -3.83
CA LEU A 322 -11.44 -1.26 -5.20
C LEU A 322 -11.06 -2.33 -6.23
N GLY A 323 -9.90 -2.97 -6.05
CA GLY A 323 -9.45 -4.05 -6.95
C GLY A 323 -10.41 -5.24 -6.95
N ALA A 324 -10.93 -5.62 -5.79
CA ALA A 324 -11.86 -6.74 -5.66
C ALA A 324 -13.23 -6.47 -6.31
N VAL A 325 -13.77 -5.26 -6.14
CA VAL A 325 -15.04 -4.86 -6.76
C VAL A 325 -14.90 -4.79 -8.27
N ALA A 326 -13.82 -4.18 -8.79
CA ALA A 326 -13.59 -4.10 -10.23
C ALA A 326 -13.38 -5.50 -10.85
N ALA A 327 -12.63 -6.38 -10.17
CA ALA A 327 -12.47 -7.77 -10.61
C ALA A 327 -13.81 -8.55 -10.60
N ALA A 328 -14.63 -8.38 -9.56
CA ALA A 328 -15.92 -9.05 -9.45
C ALA A 328 -16.97 -8.54 -10.46
N ALA A 329 -16.88 -7.27 -10.86
CA ALA A 329 -17.72 -6.68 -11.90
C ALA A 329 -17.39 -7.21 -13.31
N GLY A 330 -16.19 -7.77 -13.50
CA GLY A 330 -15.69 -8.19 -14.82
C GLY A 330 -15.15 -7.04 -15.65
N ASP A 331 -14.84 -5.90 -15.02
CA ASP A 331 -14.38 -4.67 -15.69
C ASP A 331 -12.87 -4.69 -16.00
N LEU A 332 -12.15 -5.70 -15.49
CA LEU A 332 -10.69 -5.79 -15.62
C LEU A 332 -10.27 -6.75 -16.74
N PRO A 333 -9.26 -6.37 -17.55
CA PRO A 333 -8.70 -7.28 -18.55
C PRO A 333 -7.98 -8.48 -17.91
N PRO A 334 -7.97 -9.65 -18.57
CA PRO A 334 -7.20 -10.80 -18.10
C PRO A 334 -5.70 -10.47 -18.06
N GLY A 335 -4.97 -11.19 -17.21
CA GLY A 335 -3.55 -10.97 -16.93
C GLY A 335 -3.30 -10.52 -15.50
N VAL A 336 -2.00 -10.35 -15.19
CA VAL A 336 -1.52 -9.84 -13.90
C VAL A 336 -1.22 -8.36 -14.05
N HIS A 337 -1.78 -7.56 -13.15
CA HIS A 337 -1.69 -6.11 -13.19
C HIS A 337 -1.43 -5.53 -11.80
N HIS A 338 -0.82 -4.35 -11.74
CA HIS A 338 -0.83 -3.53 -10.52
C HIS A 338 -2.15 -2.76 -10.41
N LEU A 339 -2.64 -2.53 -9.19
CA LEU A 339 -3.87 -1.74 -8.95
C LEU A 339 -3.86 -0.41 -9.70
N ALA A 340 -2.75 0.35 -9.60
CA ALA A 340 -2.58 1.67 -10.20
C ALA A 340 -2.58 1.69 -11.74
N GLU A 341 -2.47 0.53 -12.37
CA GLU A 341 -2.38 0.38 -13.84
C GLU A 341 -3.70 -0.09 -14.45
N VAL A 342 -4.51 -0.84 -13.70
CA VAL A 342 -5.69 -1.54 -14.25
C VAL A 342 -7.02 -1.00 -13.76
N VAL A 343 -7.07 -0.40 -12.56
CA VAL A 343 -8.32 0.19 -12.03
C VAL A 343 -8.48 1.60 -12.56
N ASP A 344 -9.68 1.93 -13.05
CA ASP A 344 -9.98 3.28 -13.52
C ASP A 344 -9.78 4.30 -12.38
N PRO A 345 -8.87 5.28 -12.55
CA PRO A 345 -8.52 6.19 -11.47
C PRO A 345 -9.67 7.14 -11.11
N THR A 346 -10.56 7.48 -12.05
CA THR A 346 -11.68 8.39 -11.77
C THR A 346 -12.72 7.70 -10.90
N TRP A 347 -13.14 6.50 -11.30
CA TRP A 347 -14.03 5.64 -10.52
C TRP A 347 -13.48 5.36 -9.12
N ALA A 348 -12.18 5.05 -9.01
CA ALA A 348 -11.54 4.82 -7.74
C ALA A 348 -11.58 6.05 -6.83
N VAL A 349 -11.27 7.25 -7.35
CA VAL A 349 -11.34 8.49 -6.57
C VAL A 349 -12.77 8.79 -6.13
N ASP A 350 -13.77 8.59 -6.99
CA ASP A 350 -15.18 8.79 -6.63
C ASP A 350 -15.62 7.86 -5.49
N ARG A 351 -15.20 6.59 -5.53
CA ARG A 351 -15.42 5.63 -4.43
C ARG A 351 -14.71 6.06 -3.15
N LEU A 352 -13.44 6.49 -3.25
CA LEU A 352 -12.65 6.96 -2.11
C LEU A 352 -13.26 8.19 -1.44
N ARG A 353 -13.88 9.11 -2.18
CA ARG A 353 -14.60 10.27 -1.59
C ARG A 353 -15.73 9.87 -0.66
N SER A 354 -16.35 8.71 -0.91
CA SER A 354 -17.42 8.14 -0.08
C SER A 354 -16.92 7.17 1.01
N SER A 355 -15.61 6.90 1.03
CA SER A 355 -15.00 5.92 1.94
C SER A 355 -14.86 6.50 3.35
N PRO A 356 -15.26 5.78 4.41
CA PRO A 356 -14.97 6.18 5.79
C PRO A 356 -13.48 6.11 6.14
N ALA A 357 -12.63 5.50 5.29
CA ALA A 357 -11.18 5.53 5.46
C ALA A 357 -10.56 6.85 5.04
N VAL A 358 -11.27 7.67 4.24
CA VAL A 358 -10.81 8.96 3.72
C VAL A 358 -11.55 10.07 4.45
N THR A 359 -10.82 10.89 5.19
CA THR A 359 -11.40 12.03 5.92
C THR A 359 -11.44 13.30 5.07
N ALA A 360 -10.53 13.43 4.09
CA ALA A 360 -10.51 14.52 3.14
C ALA A 360 -9.81 14.10 1.84
N LEU A 361 -10.35 14.54 0.69
CA LEU A 361 -9.72 14.37 -0.62
C LEU A 361 -9.87 15.65 -1.44
N HIS A 362 -8.79 16.40 -1.56
CA HIS A 362 -8.73 17.67 -2.28
C HIS A 362 -7.99 17.52 -3.60
N VAL A 363 -8.48 18.21 -4.63
CA VAL A 363 -7.85 18.29 -5.95
C VAL A 363 -8.02 19.74 -6.41
N GLU A 364 -6.92 20.44 -6.67
CA GLU A 364 -6.96 21.86 -6.99
C GLU A 364 -5.88 22.27 -7.99
N ASP A 365 -6.20 23.25 -8.84
CA ASP A 365 -5.27 23.85 -9.79
C ASP A 365 -4.38 24.89 -9.09
N GLY A 366 -3.08 24.83 -9.37
CA GLY A 366 -2.06 25.67 -8.75
C GLY A 366 -0.94 24.87 -8.11
N PRO A 367 0.17 25.54 -7.76
CA PRO A 367 1.28 24.91 -7.05
C PRO A 367 0.95 24.71 -5.57
N LEU A 368 1.64 23.75 -4.95
CA LEU A 368 1.50 23.45 -3.53
C LEU A 368 1.86 24.63 -2.62
N ALA A 369 2.76 25.51 -3.08
CA ALA A 369 3.19 26.70 -2.35
C ALA A 369 2.05 27.66 -1.96
N ARG A 370 0.87 27.57 -2.61
CA ARG A 370 -0.32 28.35 -2.21
C ARG A 370 -0.88 27.99 -0.84
N TYR A 371 -0.50 26.82 -0.31
CA TYR A 371 -0.92 26.33 1.00
C TYR A 371 0.21 26.38 2.03
N GLU A 372 1.33 27.01 1.70
CA GLU A 372 2.38 27.25 2.70
C GLU A 372 1.79 28.11 3.83
N PRO A 373 2.05 27.74 5.11
CA PRO A 373 1.62 28.55 6.23
C PRO A 373 2.20 29.95 6.08
N ILE A 374 1.36 30.98 6.11
CA ILE A 374 1.84 32.36 6.24
C ILE A 374 2.49 32.46 7.62
N GLU A 375 3.81 32.62 7.67
CA GLU A 375 4.47 33.03 8.91
C GLU A 375 3.93 34.42 9.28
N GLU A 376 3.13 34.52 10.33
CA GLU A 376 2.85 35.81 10.95
C GLU A 376 4.19 36.34 11.49
N GLY A 377 4.81 37.24 10.74
CA GLY A 377 6.06 37.89 11.12
C GLY A 377 5.87 38.65 12.43
N VAL A 378 6.70 38.31 13.43
CA VAL A 378 6.91 39.16 14.60
C VAL A 378 7.62 40.42 14.09
N ALA A 379 6.87 41.52 14.04
CA ALA A 379 7.38 42.86 13.74
C ALA A 379 8.22 43.42 14.90
#